data_AF-A0A5C9ENC4-F1
#
_entry.id   AF-A0A5C9ENC4-F1
#
_cell.length_a   1.000
_cell.length_b   1.000
_cell.length_c   1.000
_cell.angle_alpha   90.00
_cell.angle_beta   90.00
_cell.angle_gamma   90.00
#
_symmetry.space_group_name_H-M   'P 1'
#
loop_
_entity.id
_entity.type
_entity.pdbx_description
1 polymer ?
#
loop_
_entity_poly.entity_id
_entity_poly.type
_entity_poly.pdbx_seq_one_letter_code
_entity_poly.pdbx_strand_id
1 'polypeptide(L)'
;MNIPLIVIISVFYIFCVLILYIALLAKRRGAKGAYVNNLGNFIILFSSLSINLVLVSFFHFSSMQFIVFPFDITMIIFFPIFLLIFSLLMWREKRIISDESKDETFITSLESASNELPLKYEIYRKITHLLVIGIILFYFTIGSWIRDILLDLIQFLPDTFSDLFFSLFLNGAHSMIFNQYLVIFLVAISLFGLLTADFTRILKPKLYPLKPVNQILRKKELYMRLGPHISMAIGCFSIIILYGLFQPIGPIIISTSMIMSVFGDMASNLIGRTFGKTKITPIGKKETNKTYIGLLAGFAIAYLSGALLLLILKAYYLFNLWGLLFIPLIGALIIGLLDYFDLEIDDNLTYPFILSTILFFISFLFI
;
A
#
# COMPACT_ATOMS: atom_id res chain seq x y z
N MET A 1 2.61 26.38 1.01
CA MET A 1 1.80 25.23 0.53
C MET A 1 0.53 25.76 -0.11
N ASN A 2 0.12 25.21 -1.25
CA ASN A 2 -1.11 25.61 -1.93
C ASN A 2 -2.34 25.11 -1.16
N ILE A 3 -3.46 25.85 -1.22
CA ILE A 3 -4.73 25.50 -0.54
C ILE A 3 -5.19 24.07 -0.88
N PRO A 4 -5.17 23.61 -2.16
CA PRO A 4 -5.53 22.24 -2.52
C PRO A 4 -4.79 21.18 -1.71
N LEU A 5 -3.48 21.39 -1.53
CA LEU A 5 -2.63 20.45 -0.83
C LEU A 5 -2.98 20.35 0.66
N ILE A 6 -3.30 21.48 1.30
CA ILE A 6 -3.70 21.52 2.71
C ILE A 6 -4.99 20.72 2.89
N VAL A 7 -5.96 20.87 1.98
CA VAL A 7 -7.23 20.11 2.02
C VAL A 7 -6.95 18.61 1.92
N ILE A 8 -6.14 18.19 0.95
CA ILE A 8 -5.76 16.80 0.73
C ILE A 8 -5.10 16.19 1.97
N ILE A 9 -4.09 16.87 2.53
CA ILE A 9 -3.37 16.39 3.70
C ILE A 9 -4.29 16.32 4.92
N SER A 10 -5.20 17.30 5.06
CA SER A 10 -6.18 17.31 6.15
C SER A 10 -7.11 16.09 6.08
N VAL A 11 -7.56 15.69 4.88
CA VAL A 11 -8.35 14.48 4.68
C VAL A 11 -7.60 13.23 5.16
N PHE A 12 -6.31 13.09 4.83
CA PHE A 12 -5.51 11.97 5.30
C PHE A 12 -5.28 12.00 6.82
N TYR A 13 -5.08 13.17 7.43
CA TYR A 13 -4.99 13.27 8.89
C TYR A 13 -6.31 12.89 9.59
N ILE A 14 -7.48 13.21 9.00
CA ILE A 14 -8.77 12.73 9.50
C ILE A 14 -8.79 11.20 9.51
N PHE A 15 -8.30 10.55 8.45
CA PHE A 15 -8.18 9.10 8.46
C PHE A 15 -7.20 8.57 9.49
N CYS A 16 -6.05 9.21 9.73
CA CYS A 16 -5.17 8.85 10.84
C CYS A 16 -5.92 8.85 12.18
N VAL A 17 -6.71 9.89 12.45
CA VAL A 17 -7.54 9.97 13.67
C VAL A 17 -8.56 8.82 13.72
N LEU A 18 -9.20 8.48 12.60
CA LEU A 18 -10.13 7.36 12.52
C LEU A 18 -9.46 5.99 12.75
N ILE A 19 -8.25 5.77 12.22
CA ILE A 19 -7.47 4.55 12.48
C ILE A 19 -7.14 4.46 13.98
N LEU A 20 -6.68 5.56 14.58
CA LEU A 20 -6.38 5.62 16.01
C LEU A 20 -7.63 5.34 16.85
N TYR A 21 -8.78 5.91 16.47
CA TYR A 21 -10.06 5.65 17.12
C TYR A 21 -10.40 4.15 17.10
N ILE A 22 -10.27 3.47 15.96
CA ILE A 22 -10.53 2.03 15.85
C ILE A 22 -9.49 1.22 16.65
N ALA A 23 -8.23 1.63 16.67
CA ALA A 23 -7.23 1.00 17.52
C ALA A 23 -7.64 1.06 19.01
N LEU A 24 -8.04 2.24 19.51
CA LEU A 24 -8.51 2.41 20.87
C LEU A 24 -9.80 1.62 21.16
N LEU A 25 -10.71 1.54 20.19
CA LEU A 25 -11.92 0.72 20.29
C LEU A 25 -11.58 -0.77 20.38
N ALA A 26 -10.61 -1.26 19.59
CA ALA A 26 -10.12 -2.63 19.64
C ALA A 26 -9.50 -2.95 21.00
N LYS A 27 -8.73 -2.02 21.58
CA LYS A 27 -8.16 -2.15 22.93
C LYS A 27 -9.28 -2.29 23.99
N ARG A 28 -10.31 -1.45 23.92
CA ARG A 28 -11.46 -1.51 24.85
C ARG A 28 -12.23 -2.82 24.75
N ARG A 29 -12.30 -3.43 23.56
CA ARG A 29 -12.96 -4.73 23.34
C ARG A 29 -12.06 -5.95 23.56
N GLY A 30 -10.87 -5.78 24.13
CA GLY A 30 -9.94 -6.88 24.41
C GLY A 30 -9.28 -7.51 23.17
N ALA A 31 -9.44 -6.91 21.98
CA ALA A 31 -8.90 -7.43 20.73
C ALA A 31 -7.43 -6.99 20.54
N LYS A 32 -6.51 -7.55 21.33
CA LYS A 32 -5.09 -7.15 21.38
C LYS A 32 -4.42 -7.12 20.01
N GLY A 33 -4.54 -8.18 19.21
CA GLY A 33 -3.91 -8.24 17.89
C GLY A 33 -4.49 -7.25 16.86
N ALA A 34 -5.77 -6.87 17.00
CA ALA A 34 -6.35 -5.80 16.19
C ALA A 34 -5.86 -4.42 16.63
N TYR A 35 -5.74 -4.19 17.94
CA TYR A 35 -5.16 -2.97 18.49
C TYR A 35 -3.72 -2.73 18.00
N VAL A 36 -2.84 -3.74 18.14
CA VAL A 36 -1.43 -3.62 17.74
C VAL A 36 -1.32 -3.37 16.23
N ASN A 37 -2.08 -4.10 15.41
CA ASN A 37 -2.08 -3.88 13.97
C ASN A 37 -2.55 -2.48 13.57
N ASN A 38 -3.70 -2.04 14.08
CA ASN A 38 -4.26 -0.74 13.73
C ASN A 38 -3.37 0.41 14.24
N LEU A 39 -2.75 0.24 15.41
CA LEU A 39 -1.77 1.19 15.93
C LEU A 39 -0.54 1.27 15.02
N GLY A 40 -0.04 0.14 14.53
CA GLY A 40 1.06 0.12 13.54
C GLY A 40 0.71 0.88 12.25
N ASN A 41 -0.50 0.66 11.72
CA ASN A 41 -1.01 1.39 10.55
C ASN A 41 -1.10 2.90 10.81
N PHE A 42 -1.62 3.30 11.99
CA PHE A 42 -1.67 4.70 12.40
C PHE A 42 -0.28 5.32 12.48
N ILE A 43 0.65 4.68 13.19
CA ILE A 43 2.00 5.20 13.40
C ILE A 43 2.69 5.41 12.06
N ILE A 44 2.64 4.41 11.17
CA ILE A 44 3.30 4.48 9.86
C ILE A 44 2.68 5.58 9.00
N LEU A 45 1.35 5.62 8.85
CA LEU A 45 0.70 6.64 8.03
C LEU A 45 0.92 8.06 8.58
N PHE A 46 0.70 8.25 9.88
CA PHE A 46 0.85 9.54 10.54
C PHE A 46 2.29 10.06 10.47
N SER A 47 3.26 9.22 10.86
CA SER A 47 4.68 9.62 10.80
C SER A 47 5.12 9.91 9.38
N SER A 48 4.71 9.12 8.39
CA SER A 48 5.07 9.34 6.99
C SER A 48 4.51 10.65 6.44
N LEU A 49 3.24 10.97 6.75
CA LEU A 49 2.63 12.24 6.39
C LEU A 49 3.31 13.44 7.09
N SER A 50 3.60 13.32 8.38
CA SER A 50 4.25 14.39 9.14
C SER A 50 5.69 14.63 8.69
N ILE A 51 6.47 13.57 8.50
CA ILE A 51 7.84 13.66 7.99
C ILE A 51 7.82 14.25 6.58
N ASN A 52 6.95 13.77 5.69
CA ASN A 52 6.85 14.33 4.33
C ASN A 52 6.50 15.82 4.37
N LEU A 53 5.54 16.24 5.20
CA LEU A 53 5.18 17.65 5.35
C LEU A 53 6.37 18.50 5.83
N VAL A 54 7.13 17.98 6.80
CA VAL A 54 8.37 18.63 7.27
C VAL A 54 9.38 18.71 6.14
N LEU A 55 9.63 17.62 5.40
CA LEU A 55 10.58 17.60 4.29
C LEU A 55 10.22 18.64 3.21
N VAL A 56 8.95 18.65 2.77
CA VAL A 56 8.44 19.60 1.77
C VAL A 56 8.53 21.04 2.28
N SER A 57 8.26 21.28 3.57
CA SER A 57 8.29 22.63 4.15
C SER A 57 9.70 23.15 4.33
N PHE A 58 10.64 22.31 4.80
CA PHE A 58 12.00 22.73 5.11
C PHE A 58 12.90 22.79 3.88
N PHE A 59 12.84 21.81 2.99
CA PHE A 59 13.85 21.69 1.96
C PHE A 59 13.64 22.59 0.75
N HIS A 60 12.48 23.28 0.64
CA HIS A 60 12.17 24.27 -0.43
C HIS A 60 12.69 23.87 -1.83
N PHE A 61 12.81 22.56 -2.10
CA PHE A 61 13.15 22.08 -3.43
C PHE A 61 11.95 22.46 -4.30
N SER A 62 12.17 23.41 -5.20
CA SER A 62 11.13 24.05 -6.02
C SER A 62 10.28 23.06 -6.84
N SER A 63 10.70 21.79 -6.92
CA SER A 63 10.03 20.68 -7.61
C SER A 63 9.37 19.63 -6.70
N MET A 64 9.59 19.64 -5.37
CA MET A 64 9.08 18.61 -4.45
C MET A 64 7.82 19.08 -3.72
N GLN A 65 6.68 19.02 -4.41
CA GLN A 65 5.38 19.12 -3.75
C GLN A 65 4.87 17.71 -3.43
N PHE A 66 3.89 17.59 -2.54
CA PHE A 66 3.28 16.28 -2.23
C PHE A 66 2.43 15.76 -3.40
N ILE A 67 1.70 16.65 -4.07
CA ILE A 67 0.98 16.39 -5.32
C ILE A 67 0.80 17.72 -6.06
N VAL A 68 0.97 17.69 -7.38
CA VAL A 68 0.97 18.88 -8.24
C VAL A 68 -0.24 18.84 -9.17
N PHE A 69 -0.68 20.01 -9.63
CA PHE A 69 -1.64 20.14 -10.72
C PHE A 69 -1.28 19.25 -11.91
N PRO A 70 -2.23 18.55 -12.55
CA PRO A 70 -3.68 18.57 -12.30
C PRO A 70 -4.16 17.59 -11.21
N PHE A 71 -3.27 16.74 -10.69
CA PHE A 71 -3.66 15.63 -9.83
C PHE A 71 -4.24 16.08 -8.48
N ASP A 72 -3.81 17.23 -7.96
CA ASP A 72 -4.34 17.82 -6.74
C ASP A 72 -5.84 18.19 -6.89
N ILE A 73 -6.19 18.90 -7.96
CA ILE A 73 -7.57 19.28 -8.28
C ILE A 73 -8.40 18.04 -8.58
N THR A 74 -7.88 17.11 -9.39
CA THR A 74 -8.58 15.86 -9.69
C THR A 74 -8.88 15.08 -8.41
N MET A 75 -7.96 15.04 -7.45
CA MET A 75 -8.18 14.33 -6.19
C MET A 75 -9.22 15.04 -5.30
N ILE A 76 -9.21 16.37 -5.25
CA ILE A 76 -10.23 17.15 -4.53
C ILE A 76 -11.61 16.94 -5.12
N ILE A 77 -11.74 16.81 -6.45
CA ILE A 77 -13.00 16.50 -7.12
C ILE A 77 -13.40 15.04 -6.87
N PHE A 78 -12.44 14.12 -6.87
CA PHE A 78 -12.69 12.69 -6.67
C PHE A 78 -13.28 12.39 -5.29
N PHE A 79 -12.76 12.99 -4.21
CA PHE A 79 -13.22 12.73 -2.85
C PHE A 79 -14.74 12.90 -2.63
N PRO A 80 -15.37 14.05 -2.93
CA PRO A 80 -16.81 14.24 -2.74
C PRO A 80 -17.63 13.35 -3.68
N ILE A 81 -17.19 13.15 -4.93
CA ILE A 81 -17.88 12.25 -5.87
C ILE A 81 -17.87 10.82 -5.36
N PHE A 82 -16.72 10.32 -4.91
CA PHE A 82 -16.60 8.98 -4.34
C PHE A 82 -17.49 8.83 -3.10
N LEU A 83 -17.45 9.80 -2.17
CA LEU A 83 -18.27 9.76 -0.96
C LEU A 83 -19.76 9.77 -1.28
N LEU A 84 -20.19 10.56 -2.28
CA LEU A 84 -21.56 10.57 -2.76
C LEU A 84 -21.96 9.20 -3.29
N ILE A 85 -21.19 8.62 -4.22
CA ILE A 85 -21.47 7.30 -4.81
C ILE A 85 -21.50 6.23 -3.71
N PHE A 86 -20.51 6.22 -2.82
CA PHE A 86 -20.42 5.25 -1.74
C PHE A 86 -21.58 5.39 -0.75
N SER A 87 -22.03 6.62 -0.46
CA SER A 87 -23.21 6.86 0.38
C SER A 87 -24.50 6.35 -0.25
N LEU A 88 -24.65 6.48 -1.58
CA LEU A 88 -25.80 5.92 -2.31
C LEU A 88 -25.81 4.38 -2.24
N LEU A 89 -24.63 3.74 -2.32
CA LEU A 89 -24.51 2.28 -2.13
C LEU A 89 -24.88 1.86 -0.71
N MET A 90 -24.42 2.57 0.32
CA MET A 90 -24.84 2.31 1.70
C MET A 90 -26.34 2.51 1.91
N TRP A 91 -26.93 3.51 1.25
CA TRP A 91 -28.37 3.76 1.34
C TRP A 91 -29.20 2.65 0.69
N ARG A 92 -28.73 2.12 -0.45
CA ARG A 92 -29.30 0.92 -1.07
C ARG A 92 -29.29 -0.27 -0.12
N GLU A 93 -28.15 -0.55 0.54
CA GLU A 93 -28.08 -1.62 1.54
C GLU A 93 -29.03 -1.40 2.71
N LYS A 94 -29.15 -0.15 3.19
CA LYS A 94 -30.08 0.19 4.28
C LYS A 94 -31.53 -0.13 3.91
N ARG A 95 -31.95 0.11 2.67
CA ARG A 95 -33.29 -0.22 2.17
C ARG A 95 -33.51 -1.72 2.08
N ILE A 96 -32.53 -2.47 1.58
CA ILE A 96 -32.61 -3.94 1.49
C ILE A 96 -32.79 -4.56 2.89
N ILE A 97 -32.10 -4.02 3.90
CA ILE A 97 -32.20 -4.52 5.28
C ILE A 97 -33.54 -4.15 5.94
N SER A 98 -34.16 -3.02 5.60
CA SER A 98 -35.48 -2.66 6.16
C SER A 98 -36.60 -3.56 5.66
N ASP A 99 -36.42 -4.20 4.50
CA ASP A 99 -37.46 -4.96 3.81
C ASP A 99 -37.44 -6.48 4.10
N GLU A 100 -36.40 -7.05 4.74
CA GLU A 100 -36.29 -8.50 4.97
C GLU A 100 -35.56 -8.91 6.28
N SER A 101 -35.96 -10.08 6.81
CA SER A 101 -35.32 -10.85 7.90
C SER A 101 -33.92 -11.42 7.58
N LYS A 102 -33.20 -10.86 6.60
CA LYS A 102 -31.83 -11.24 6.20
C LYS A 102 -30.75 -10.89 7.23
N ASP A 103 -31.14 -10.29 8.36
CA ASP A 103 -30.24 -9.83 9.41
C ASP A 103 -29.59 -11.00 10.18
N GLU A 104 -30.30 -12.13 10.35
CA GLU A 104 -29.78 -13.30 11.08
C GLU A 104 -28.76 -14.12 10.29
N THR A 105 -28.94 -14.25 8.96
CA THR A 105 -28.06 -15.07 8.11
C THR A 105 -26.67 -14.45 7.91
N PHE A 106 -26.56 -13.11 7.89
CA PHE A 106 -25.25 -12.46 7.75
C PHE A 106 -24.42 -12.53 9.04
N ILE A 107 -25.05 -12.30 10.21
CA ILE A 107 -24.36 -12.37 11.51
C ILE A 107 -23.87 -13.79 11.78
N THR A 108 -24.72 -14.80 11.53
CA THR A 108 -24.33 -16.22 11.65
C THR A 108 -23.22 -16.60 10.68
N SER A 109 -23.21 -16.07 9.44
CA SER A 109 -22.12 -16.32 8.49
C SER A 109 -20.76 -15.75 8.96
N LEU A 110 -20.76 -14.59 9.62
CA LEU A 110 -19.57 -13.96 10.21
C LEU A 110 -19.01 -14.76 11.39
N GLU A 111 -19.89 -15.32 12.22
CA GLU A 111 -19.51 -16.15 13.37
C GLU A 111 -18.97 -17.52 12.94
N SER A 112 -19.50 -18.07 11.85
CA SER A 112 -19.08 -19.34 11.24
C SER A 112 -17.77 -19.27 10.43
N ALA A 113 -17.20 -18.07 10.26
CA ALA A 113 -15.97 -17.90 9.48
C ALA A 113 -14.81 -18.74 10.06
N SER A 114 -14.17 -19.53 9.21
CA SER A 114 -13.04 -20.39 9.59
C SER A 114 -11.80 -19.58 9.96
N ASN A 115 -10.95 -20.14 10.84
CA ASN A 115 -9.67 -19.53 11.22
C ASN A 115 -8.64 -19.57 10.08
N GLU A 116 -8.73 -20.57 9.20
CA GLU A 116 -7.86 -20.75 8.04
C GLU A 116 -8.66 -20.63 6.74
N LEU A 117 -8.20 -19.75 5.84
CA LEU A 117 -8.84 -19.57 4.55
C LEU A 117 -8.53 -20.75 3.61
N PRO A 118 -9.51 -21.24 2.83
CA PRO A 118 -9.26 -22.17 1.75
C PRO A 118 -8.25 -21.59 0.75
N LEU A 119 -7.43 -22.46 0.14
CA LEU A 119 -6.37 -22.08 -0.81
C LEU A 119 -6.89 -21.14 -1.92
N LYS A 120 -8.10 -21.38 -2.43
CA LYS A 120 -8.75 -20.53 -3.46
C LYS A 120 -8.84 -19.06 -3.03
N TYR A 121 -9.33 -18.81 -1.81
CA TYR A 121 -9.48 -17.44 -1.29
C TYR A 121 -8.15 -16.83 -0.89
N GLU A 122 -7.17 -17.65 -0.50
CA GLU A 122 -5.81 -17.18 -0.28
C GLU A 122 -5.14 -16.75 -1.58
N ILE A 123 -5.33 -17.48 -2.69
CA ILE A 123 -4.88 -17.06 -4.02
C ILE A 123 -5.53 -15.73 -4.41
N TYR A 124 -6.85 -15.57 -4.23
CA TYR A 124 -7.51 -14.29 -4.49
C TYR A 124 -6.95 -13.15 -3.63
N ARG A 125 -6.67 -13.42 -2.36
CA ARG A 125 -6.01 -12.45 -1.47
C ARG A 125 -4.60 -12.11 -1.93
N LYS A 126 -3.84 -13.04 -2.50
CA LYS A 126 -2.48 -12.77 -3.04
C LYS A 126 -2.51 -12.12 -4.42
N ILE A 127 -3.54 -12.33 -5.22
CA ILE A 127 -3.72 -11.63 -6.50
C ILE A 127 -3.80 -10.12 -6.29
N THR A 128 -4.37 -9.63 -5.19
CA THR A 128 -4.34 -8.18 -4.90
C THR A 128 -2.93 -7.63 -4.72
N HIS A 129 -1.94 -8.48 -4.42
CA HIS A 129 -0.55 -8.07 -4.29
C HIS A 129 0.09 -7.83 -5.66
N LEU A 130 -0.49 -8.35 -6.75
CA LEU A 130 -0.08 -8.01 -8.12
C LEU A 130 -0.31 -6.53 -8.46
N LEU A 131 -1.10 -5.79 -7.67
CA LEU A 131 -1.22 -4.33 -7.77
C LEU A 131 0.16 -3.64 -7.67
N VAL A 132 1.12 -4.21 -6.95
CA VAL A 132 2.51 -3.73 -6.90
C VAL A 132 3.16 -3.73 -8.27
N ILE A 133 2.92 -4.75 -9.10
CA ILE A 133 3.43 -4.79 -10.47
C ILE A 133 2.85 -3.62 -11.26
N GLY A 134 1.56 -3.31 -11.05
CA GLY A 134 0.91 -2.12 -11.59
C GLY A 134 1.65 -0.83 -11.22
N ILE A 135 1.98 -0.63 -9.94
CA ILE A 135 2.74 0.55 -9.46
C ILE A 135 4.07 0.69 -10.20
N ILE A 136 4.80 -0.41 -10.39
CA ILE A 136 6.10 -0.43 -11.08
C ILE A 136 5.93 -0.08 -12.56
N LEU A 137 4.91 -0.64 -13.21
CA LEU A 137 4.60 -0.31 -14.60
C LEU A 137 4.24 1.17 -14.76
N PHE A 138 3.49 1.77 -13.82
CA PHE A 138 3.23 3.22 -13.83
C PHE A 138 4.50 4.05 -13.64
N TYR A 139 5.42 3.61 -12.78
CA TYR A 139 6.70 4.31 -12.56
C TYR A 139 7.59 4.36 -13.81
N PHE A 140 7.72 3.25 -14.52
CA PHE A 140 8.78 3.11 -15.54
C PHE A 140 8.28 2.99 -16.98
N THR A 141 6.98 2.78 -17.22
CA THR A 141 6.47 2.54 -18.59
C THR A 141 5.17 3.29 -18.86
N ILE A 142 4.07 2.88 -18.21
CA ILE A 142 2.72 3.37 -18.47
C ILE A 142 2.59 4.85 -18.15
N GLY A 143 3.26 5.34 -17.10
CA GLY A 143 3.20 6.76 -16.73
C GLY A 143 3.69 7.68 -17.85
N SER A 144 4.74 7.29 -18.56
CA SER A 144 5.26 8.07 -19.69
C SER A 144 4.30 8.06 -20.87
N TRP A 145 3.64 6.92 -21.16
CA TRP A 145 2.60 6.88 -22.19
C TRP A 145 1.38 7.74 -21.83
N ILE A 146 0.93 7.70 -20.56
CA ILE A 146 -0.16 8.55 -20.08
C ILE A 146 0.21 10.02 -20.18
N ARG A 147 1.45 10.38 -19.84
CA ARG A 147 1.94 11.74 -20.00
C ARG A 147 1.82 12.20 -21.45
N ASP A 148 2.32 11.39 -22.38
CA ASP A 148 2.36 11.75 -23.79
C ASP A 148 0.92 11.91 -24.35
N ILE A 149 0.01 10.99 -23.99
CA ILE A 149 -1.43 11.11 -24.32
C ILE A 149 -2.04 12.39 -23.72
N LEU A 150 -1.71 12.73 -22.46
CA LEU A 150 -2.23 13.95 -21.84
C LEU A 150 -1.67 15.21 -22.50
N LEU A 151 -0.39 15.23 -22.89
CA LEU A 151 0.20 16.34 -23.62
C LEU A 151 -0.51 16.56 -24.97
N ASP A 152 -0.87 15.49 -25.67
CA ASP A 152 -1.65 15.57 -26.91
C ASP A 152 -3.08 16.07 -26.66
N LEU A 153 -3.75 15.56 -25.63
CA LEU A 153 -5.12 15.97 -25.29
C LEU A 153 -5.21 17.44 -24.85
N ILE A 154 -4.17 17.96 -24.23
CA ILE A 154 -4.14 19.33 -23.69
C ILE A 154 -4.01 20.38 -24.80
N GLN A 155 -3.51 20.01 -25.98
CA GLN A 155 -3.52 20.88 -27.16
C GLN A 155 -4.95 21.26 -27.61
N PHE A 156 -5.98 20.52 -27.18
CA PHE A 156 -7.38 20.84 -27.44
C PHE A 156 -8.03 21.73 -26.36
N LEU A 157 -7.31 22.06 -25.28
CA LEU A 157 -7.77 22.96 -24.22
C LEU A 157 -7.35 24.41 -24.49
N PRO A 158 -8.04 25.41 -23.91
CA PRO A 158 -7.64 26.81 -24.03
C PRO A 158 -6.20 27.07 -23.56
N ASP A 159 -5.52 28.01 -24.22
CA ASP A 159 -4.09 28.32 -24.00
C ASP A 159 -3.73 28.54 -22.53
N THR A 160 -4.62 29.14 -21.74
CA THR A 160 -4.40 29.35 -20.30
C THR A 160 -4.22 28.06 -19.49
N PHE A 161 -4.94 26.99 -19.83
CA PHE A 161 -4.80 25.68 -19.19
C PHE A 161 -3.61 24.92 -19.75
N SER A 162 -3.39 25.07 -21.05
CA SER A 162 -2.25 24.50 -21.77
C SER A 162 -0.93 24.99 -21.19
N ASP A 163 -0.75 26.30 -21.04
CA ASP A 163 0.45 26.95 -20.50
C ASP A 163 0.71 26.57 -19.04
N LEU A 164 -0.33 26.47 -18.21
CA LEU A 164 -0.20 26.04 -16.81
C LEU A 164 0.33 24.59 -16.74
N PHE A 165 -0.26 23.68 -17.52
CA PHE A 165 0.18 22.28 -17.55
C PHE A 165 1.58 22.12 -18.14
N PHE A 166 1.85 22.83 -19.24
CA PHE A 166 3.14 22.81 -19.89
C PHE A 166 4.25 23.40 -19.01
N SER A 167 4.00 24.47 -18.26
CA SER A 167 5.01 25.02 -17.33
C SER A 167 5.47 24.04 -16.24
N LEU A 168 4.60 23.10 -15.85
CA LEU A 168 4.87 22.12 -14.79
C LEU A 168 5.48 20.82 -15.30
N PHE A 169 5.15 20.40 -16.54
CA PHE A 169 5.54 19.08 -17.07
C PHE A 169 6.39 19.10 -18.34
N LEU A 170 6.54 20.24 -19.02
CA LEU A 170 7.25 20.37 -20.31
C LEU A 170 8.72 20.80 -20.17
N ASN A 171 9.21 21.10 -18.96
CA ASN A 171 10.66 21.12 -18.71
C ASN A 171 11.17 19.67 -18.72
N GLY A 172 11.36 19.13 -19.94
CA GLY A 172 11.53 17.72 -20.30
C GLY A 172 12.70 16.94 -19.70
N ALA A 173 13.25 17.37 -18.56
CA ALA A 173 14.35 16.68 -17.90
C ALA A 173 13.91 15.44 -17.09
N HIS A 174 12.66 15.34 -16.61
CA HIS A 174 12.30 14.26 -15.67
C HIS A 174 10.88 13.69 -15.85
N SER A 175 10.66 12.85 -16.88
CA SER A 175 9.45 12.00 -17.03
C SER A 175 9.08 11.26 -15.73
N MET A 176 10.10 10.91 -14.96
CA MET A 176 9.98 10.22 -13.68
C MET A 176 9.24 11.03 -12.60
N ILE A 177 9.33 12.37 -12.64
CA ILE A 177 8.58 13.25 -11.72
C ILE A 177 7.08 13.18 -12.03
N PHE A 178 6.70 13.24 -13.30
CA PHE A 178 5.29 13.04 -13.69
C PHE A 178 4.80 11.66 -13.25
N ASN A 179 5.57 10.61 -13.54
CA ASN A 179 5.20 9.24 -13.18
C ASN A 179 5.04 9.08 -11.66
N GLN A 180 5.91 9.72 -10.87
CA GLN A 180 5.81 9.77 -9.41
C GLN A 180 4.51 10.41 -8.93
N TYR A 181 4.15 11.58 -9.47
CA TYR A 181 2.90 12.24 -9.09
C TYR A 181 1.66 11.45 -9.50
N LEU A 182 1.69 10.81 -10.68
CA LEU A 182 0.64 9.91 -11.13
C LEU A 182 0.49 8.72 -10.18
N VAL A 183 1.60 8.09 -9.76
CA VAL A 183 1.58 6.98 -8.81
C VAL A 183 1.06 7.43 -7.44
N ILE A 184 1.53 8.58 -6.92
CA ILE A 184 1.00 9.15 -5.67
C ILE A 184 -0.51 9.33 -5.77
N PHE A 185 -0.99 9.93 -6.87
CA PHE A 185 -2.41 10.15 -7.11
C PHE A 185 -3.22 8.84 -7.09
N LEU A 186 -2.80 7.84 -7.89
CA LEU A 186 -3.51 6.56 -8.00
C LEU A 186 -3.54 5.79 -6.67
N VAL A 187 -2.42 5.77 -5.95
CA VAL A 187 -2.34 5.10 -4.64
C VAL A 187 -3.14 5.88 -3.58
N ALA A 188 -3.13 7.21 -3.62
CA ALA A 188 -3.89 8.07 -2.71
C ALA A 188 -5.41 7.86 -2.85
N ILE A 189 -5.95 7.90 -4.08
CA ILE A 189 -7.38 7.66 -4.32
C ILE A 189 -7.79 6.23 -3.97
N SER A 190 -6.91 5.25 -4.21
CA SER A 190 -7.14 3.86 -3.82
C SER A 190 -7.19 3.72 -2.30
N LEU A 191 -6.20 4.30 -1.59
CA LEU A 191 -6.15 4.29 -0.13
C LEU A 191 -7.38 4.97 0.48
N PHE A 192 -7.78 6.13 -0.06
CA PHE A 192 -9.00 6.83 0.35
C PHE A 192 -10.25 5.94 0.23
N GLY A 193 -10.43 5.29 -0.92
CA GLY A 193 -11.56 4.40 -1.15
C GLY A 193 -11.55 3.16 -0.24
N LEU A 194 -10.40 2.52 -0.09
CA LEU A 194 -10.22 1.34 0.76
C LEU A 194 -10.46 1.65 2.24
N LEU A 195 -9.91 2.76 2.75
CA LEU A 195 -10.15 3.21 4.12
C LEU A 195 -11.63 3.49 4.38
N THR A 196 -12.29 4.22 3.47
CA THR A 196 -13.73 4.51 3.58
C THR A 196 -14.56 3.23 3.64
N ALA A 197 -14.25 2.27 2.77
CA ALA A 197 -14.90 0.96 2.74
C ALA A 197 -14.70 0.20 4.05
N ASP A 198 -13.49 0.15 4.59
CA ASP A 198 -13.17 -0.62 5.79
C ASP A 198 -13.67 0.01 7.07
N PHE A 199 -13.66 1.34 7.17
CA PHE A 199 -14.30 2.03 8.28
C PHE A 199 -15.80 1.74 8.32
N THR A 200 -16.43 1.67 7.15
CA THR A 200 -17.83 1.25 7.07
C THR A 200 -17.99 -0.20 7.48
N ARG A 201 -17.12 -1.11 7.02
CA ARG A 201 -17.12 -2.53 7.44
C ARG A 201 -16.99 -2.69 8.95
N ILE A 202 -16.10 -1.94 9.60
CA ILE A 202 -15.80 -2.09 11.04
C ILE A 202 -16.87 -1.39 11.89
N LEU A 203 -17.25 -0.15 11.55
CA LEU A 203 -18.14 0.67 12.37
C LEU A 203 -19.62 0.39 12.10
N LYS A 204 -19.97 0.03 10.86
CA LYS A 204 -21.35 -0.22 10.41
C LYS A 204 -21.42 -1.47 9.50
N PRO A 205 -21.03 -2.67 9.98
CA PRO A 205 -20.91 -3.88 9.17
C PRO A 205 -22.20 -4.24 8.41
N LYS A 206 -23.37 -3.97 8.98
CA LYS A 206 -24.67 -4.22 8.34
C LYS A 206 -24.86 -3.42 7.05
N LEU A 207 -24.40 -2.16 7.04
CA LEU A 207 -24.56 -1.23 5.91
C LEU A 207 -23.41 -1.30 4.90
N TYR A 208 -22.45 -2.19 5.11
CA TYR A 208 -21.30 -2.32 4.23
C TYR A 208 -21.74 -2.87 2.86
N PRO A 209 -21.53 -2.14 1.74
CA PRO A 209 -22.03 -2.55 0.43
C PRO A 209 -21.20 -3.64 -0.25
N LEU A 210 -19.97 -3.88 0.21
CA LEU A 210 -19.04 -4.84 -0.40
C LEU A 210 -18.91 -6.13 0.42
N LYS A 211 -20.03 -6.66 0.94
CA LYS A 211 -20.08 -7.89 1.76
C LYS A 211 -19.30 -9.08 1.18
N PRO A 212 -19.26 -9.34 -0.14
CA PRO A 212 -18.47 -10.44 -0.70
C PRO A 212 -16.97 -10.36 -0.39
N VAL A 213 -16.42 -9.16 -0.18
CA VAL A 213 -15.01 -8.96 0.19
C VAL A 213 -14.69 -9.56 1.56
N ASN A 214 -15.69 -9.75 2.43
CA ASN A 214 -15.45 -10.41 3.72
C ASN A 214 -15.03 -11.88 3.54
N GLN A 215 -15.31 -12.52 2.40
CA GLN A 215 -14.92 -13.92 2.15
C GLN A 215 -13.40 -14.12 2.03
N ILE A 216 -12.64 -13.05 1.74
CA ILE A 216 -11.17 -13.11 1.65
C ILE A 216 -10.48 -12.75 2.97
N LEU A 217 -11.24 -12.44 4.01
CA LEU A 217 -10.73 -12.06 5.34
C LEU A 217 -10.81 -13.24 6.31
N ARG A 218 -9.78 -13.41 7.14
CA ARG A 218 -9.77 -14.42 8.21
C ARG A 218 -10.68 -13.99 9.37
N LYS A 219 -11.13 -14.91 10.22
CA LYS A 219 -11.96 -14.58 11.41
C LYS A 219 -11.36 -13.46 12.28
N LYS A 220 -10.03 -13.48 12.49
CA LYS A 220 -9.29 -12.44 13.22
C LYS A 220 -9.27 -11.06 12.54
N GLU A 221 -9.53 -11.00 11.24
CA GLU A 221 -9.51 -9.80 10.40
C GLU A 221 -10.93 -9.21 10.21
N LEU A 222 -11.99 -10.02 10.40
CA LEU A 222 -13.36 -9.64 10.08
C LEU A 222 -13.99 -8.57 11.01
N TYR A 223 -13.56 -8.50 12.27
CA TYR A 223 -14.20 -7.63 13.26
C TYR A 223 -13.56 -6.24 13.36
N MET A 224 -12.49 -6.11 14.14
CA MET A 224 -11.94 -4.81 14.55
C MET A 224 -10.60 -4.48 13.90
N ARG A 225 -10.04 -5.41 13.12
CA ARG A 225 -8.73 -5.26 12.48
C ARG A 225 -8.93 -4.68 11.09
N LEU A 226 -8.11 -3.68 10.74
CA LEU A 226 -8.03 -3.20 9.37
C LEU A 226 -7.65 -4.35 8.43
N GLY A 227 -8.26 -4.37 7.24
CA GLY A 227 -7.99 -5.38 6.23
C GLY A 227 -6.51 -5.40 5.81
N PRO A 228 -5.94 -6.56 5.47
CA PRO A 228 -4.53 -6.68 5.05
C PRO A 228 -4.21 -5.89 3.77
N HIS A 229 -5.21 -5.66 2.93
CA HIS A 229 -5.09 -4.83 1.72
C HIS A 229 -4.95 -3.34 2.04
N ILE A 230 -5.51 -2.86 3.17
CA ILE A 230 -5.32 -1.48 3.63
C ILE A 230 -3.95 -1.33 4.26
N SER A 231 -3.51 -2.32 5.04
CA SER A 231 -2.14 -2.35 5.55
C SER A 231 -1.11 -2.29 4.43
N MET A 232 -1.35 -3.03 3.34
CA MET A 232 -0.58 -2.90 2.11
C MET A 232 -0.65 -1.49 1.51
N ALA A 233 -1.85 -0.95 1.31
CA ALA A 233 -2.03 0.38 0.71
C ALA A 233 -1.36 1.48 1.54
N ILE A 234 -1.47 1.43 2.86
CA ILE A 234 -0.78 2.35 3.79
C ILE A 234 0.74 2.20 3.67
N GLY A 235 1.24 0.96 3.68
CA GLY A 235 2.68 0.69 3.51
C GLY A 235 3.21 1.26 2.21
N CYS A 236 2.54 0.96 1.09
CA CYS A 236 2.89 1.46 -0.24
C CYS A 236 2.82 2.99 -0.31
N PHE A 237 1.71 3.59 0.13
CA PHE A 237 1.54 5.03 0.12
C PHE A 237 2.62 5.74 0.95
N SER A 238 2.92 5.22 2.14
CA SER A 238 3.91 5.78 3.06
C SER A 238 5.32 5.81 2.48
N ILE A 239 5.77 4.71 1.87
CA ILE A 239 7.11 4.67 1.26
C ILE A 239 7.19 5.53 0.00
N ILE A 240 6.09 5.63 -0.76
CA ILE A 240 6.01 6.47 -1.95
C ILE A 240 6.15 7.95 -1.59
N ILE A 241 5.42 8.43 -0.57
CA ILE A 241 5.51 9.83 -0.16
C ILE A 241 6.83 10.17 0.52
N LEU A 242 7.43 9.22 1.26
CA LEU A 242 8.70 9.48 1.96
C LEU A 242 9.89 9.48 1.02
N TYR A 243 10.02 8.42 0.20
CA TYR A 243 11.24 8.17 -0.58
C TYR A 243 11.10 8.51 -2.05
N GLY A 244 9.88 8.54 -2.58
CA GLY A 244 9.64 8.81 -4.00
C GLY A 244 10.04 10.22 -4.43
N LEU A 245 10.21 11.16 -3.50
CA LEU A 245 10.72 12.49 -3.82
C LEU A 245 12.21 12.48 -4.22
N PHE A 246 12.98 11.47 -3.82
CA PHE A 246 14.42 11.38 -4.07
C PHE A 246 14.73 10.68 -5.39
N GLN A 247 14.52 11.36 -6.51
CA GLN A 247 14.69 10.80 -7.85
C GLN A 247 16.17 10.67 -8.25
N PRO A 248 16.60 9.60 -8.95
CA PRO A 248 15.82 8.40 -9.33
C PRO A 248 15.83 7.29 -8.26
N ILE A 249 16.66 7.41 -7.23
CA ILE A 249 16.93 6.38 -6.21
C ILE A 249 15.63 5.90 -5.54
N GLY A 250 14.75 6.83 -5.19
CA GLY A 250 13.47 6.60 -4.54
C GLY A 250 12.61 5.56 -5.25
N PRO A 251 12.11 5.80 -6.48
CA PRO A 251 11.28 4.82 -7.18
C PRO A 251 11.96 3.49 -7.46
N ILE A 252 13.28 3.48 -7.67
CA ILE A 252 14.04 2.24 -7.86
C ILE A 252 13.98 1.39 -6.59
N ILE A 253 14.27 1.99 -5.43
CA ILE A 253 14.25 1.28 -4.15
C ILE A 253 12.83 0.89 -3.74
N ILE A 254 11.85 1.78 -3.90
CA ILE A 254 10.43 1.48 -3.65
C ILE A 254 9.96 0.28 -4.48
N SER A 255 10.28 0.27 -5.77
CA SER A 255 9.86 -0.81 -6.66
C SER A 255 10.55 -2.13 -6.31
N THR A 256 11.84 -2.07 -6.02
CA THR A 256 12.64 -3.24 -5.65
C THR A 256 12.14 -3.84 -4.34
N SER A 257 11.96 -3.03 -3.30
CA SER A 257 11.47 -3.48 -2.01
C SER A 257 10.05 -4.07 -2.10
N MET A 258 9.15 -3.46 -2.88
CA MET A 258 7.79 -3.97 -3.04
C MET A 258 7.77 -5.33 -3.76
N ILE A 259 8.53 -5.50 -4.85
CA ILE A 259 8.66 -6.79 -5.55
C ILE A 259 9.19 -7.86 -4.60
N MET A 260 10.29 -7.57 -3.91
CA MET A 260 10.90 -8.51 -2.99
C MET A 260 9.93 -8.93 -1.89
N SER A 261 9.21 -7.96 -1.31
CA SER A 261 8.22 -8.20 -0.24
C SER A 261 7.08 -9.09 -0.72
N VAL A 262 6.49 -8.77 -1.88
CA VAL A 262 5.34 -9.52 -2.42
C VAL A 262 5.73 -10.92 -2.83
N PHE A 263 6.77 -11.07 -3.65
CA PHE A 263 7.17 -12.37 -4.16
C PHE A 263 7.79 -13.24 -3.06
N GLY A 264 8.56 -12.66 -2.13
CA GLY A 264 9.09 -13.36 -0.97
C GLY A 264 7.97 -13.90 -0.06
N ASP A 265 6.99 -13.07 0.30
CA ASP A 265 5.86 -13.48 1.13
C ASP A 265 4.95 -14.50 0.41
N MET A 266 4.70 -14.33 -0.88
CA MET A 266 3.96 -15.32 -1.68
C MET A 266 4.69 -16.67 -1.73
N ALA A 267 5.99 -16.66 -1.97
CA ALA A 267 6.80 -17.88 -2.01
C ALA A 267 6.84 -18.58 -0.65
N SER A 268 7.09 -17.84 0.45
CA SER A 268 7.11 -18.39 1.81
C SER A 268 5.78 -19.08 2.16
N ASN A 269 4.66 -18.42 1.86
CA ASN A 269 3.34 -18.96 2.15
C ASN A 269 2.97 -20.16 1.26
N LEU A 270 3.14 -20.07 -0.06
CA LEU A 270 2.72 -21.12 -0.99
C LEU A 270 3.62 -22.36 -0.88
N ILE A 271 4.94 -22.19 -0.98
CA ILE A 271 5.89 -23.30 -0.91
C ILE A 271 5.92 -23.88 0.50
N GLY A 272 5.84 -23.03 1.53
CA GLY A 272 5.77 -23.46 2.92
C GLY A 272 4.53 -24.30 3.23
N ARG A 273 3.37 -24.00 2.63
CA ARG A 273 2.14 -24.80 2.79
C ARG A 273 2.17 -26.10 2.00
N THR A 274 2.71 -26.09 0.78
CA THR A 274 2.70 -27.27 -0.10
C THR A 274 3.78 -28.29 0.28
N PHE A 275 4.99 -27.83 0.64
CA PHE A 275 6.15 -28.70 0.84
C PHE A 275 6.71 -28.66 2.26
N GLY A 276 6.33 -27.68 3.08
CA GLY A 276 6.85 -27.49 4.43
C GLY A 276 6.33 -28.52 5.43
N LYS A 277 7.22 -29.38 5.93
CA LYS A 277 6.90 -30.35 6.99
C LYS A 277 7.45 -29.95 8.36
N THR A 278 8.64 -29.34 8.37
CA THR A 278 9.35 -28.94 9.59
C THR A 278 8.97 -27.51 9.98
N LYS A 279 8.22 -27.37 11.08
CA LYS A 279 7.78 -26.08 11.62
C LYS A 279 8.93 -25.33 12.29
N ILE A 280 8.88 -24.01 12.22
CA ILE A 280 9.76 -23.10 12.95
C ILE A 280 9.05 -22.69 14.24
N THR A 281 9.81 -22.61 15.34
CA THR A 281 9.39 -21.94 16.57
C THR A 281 10.05 -20.56 16.61
N PRO A 282 9.38 -19.52 16.08
CA PRO A 282 9.92 -18.18 16.08
C PRO A 282 9.99 -17.61 17.51
N ILE A 283 10.92 -16.68 17.70
CA ILE A 283 11.18 -16.06 19.01
C ILE A 283 9.92 -15.32 19.45
N GLY A 284 9.38 -15.66 20.63
CA GLY A 284 8.23 -14.98 21.23
C GLY A 284 6.87 -15.62 20.93
N LYS A 285 6.78 -16.70 20.14
CA LYS A 285 5.53 -17.45 19.92
C LYS A 285 5.71 -18.94 20.20
N LYS A 286 4.73 -19.52 20.90
CA LYS A 286 4.75 -20.95 21.28
C LYS A 286 4.38 -21.90 20.13
N GLU A 287 3.56 -21.45 19.18
CA GLU A 287 3.13 -22.26 18.04
C GLU A 287 3.01 -21.38 16.78
N THR A 288 3.58 -21.85 15.66
CA THR A 288 3.34 -21.25 14.34
C THR A 288 3.19 -22.29 13.24
N ASN A 289 2.60 -21.87 12.14
CA ASN A 289 2.50 -22.67 10.91
C ASN A 289 3.62 -22.33 9.91
N LYS A 290 4.63 -21.55 10.30
CA LYS A 290 5.78 -21.22 9.45
C LYS A 290 6.74 -22.41 9.39
N THR A 291 7.37 -22.62 8.24
CA THR A 291 8.25 -23.78 8.01
C THR A 291 9.61 -23.32 7.49
N TYR A 292 10.67 -24.08 7.80
CA TYR A 292 12.04 -23.77 7.33
C TYR A 292 12.11 -23.70 5.80
N ILE A 293 11.38 -24.59 5.12
CA ILE A 293 11.27 -24.60 3.67
C ILE A 293 10.58 -23.34 3.16
N GLY A 294 9.49 -22.90 3.81
CA GLY A 294 8.83 -21.63 3.49
C GLY A 294 9.79 -20.44 3.63
N LEU A 295 10.48 -20.33 4.77
CA LEU A 295 11.40 -19.23 5.03
C LEU A 295 12.55 -19.18 4.01
N LEU A 296 13.17 -20.33 3.70
CA LEU A 296 14.24 -20.41 2.69
C LEU A 296 13.74 -20.07 1.29
N ALA A 297 12.53 -20.51 0.95
CA ALA A 297 11.91 -20.18 -0.33
C ALA A 297 11.60 -18.68 -0.43
N GLY A 298 11.07 -18.07 0.63
CA GLY A 298 10.83 -16.64 0.71
C GLY A 298 12.10 -15.83 0.54
N PHE A 299 13.18 -16.22 1.25
CA PHE A 299 14.50 -15.61 1.12
C PHE A 299 15.04 -15.68 -0.31
N ALA A 300 15.06 -16.88 -0.91
CA ALA A 300 15.60 -17.10 -2.24
C ALA A 300 14.81 -16.33 -3.31
N ILE A 301 13.48 -16.39 -3.26
CA ILE A 301 12.63 -15.69 -4.24
C ILE A 301 12.68 -14.18 -4.04
N ALA A 302 12.75 -13.68 -2.80
CA ALA A 302 12.97 -12.26 -2.55
C ALA A 302 14.29 -11.78 -3.19
N TYR A 303 15.40 -12.50 -2.97
CA TYR A 303 16.69 -12.17 -3.58
C TYR A 303 16.62 -12.15 -5.12
N LEU A 304 16.11 -13.23 -5.72
CA LEU A 304 16.03 -13.38 -7.17
C LEU A 304 15.13 -12.32 -7.80
N SER A 305 13.96 -12.05 -7.21
CA SER A 305 13.02 -11.07 -7.75
C SER A 305 13.56 -9.63 -7.67
N GLY A 306 14.21 -9.27 -6.57
CA GLY A 306 14.90 -7.98 -6.45
C GLY A 306 16.06 -7.82 -7.42
N ALA A 307 16.92 -8.85 -7.53
CA ALA A 307 18.05 -8.83 -8.47
C ALA A 307 17.59 -8.75 -9.93
N LEU A 308 16.54 -9.50 -10.29
CA LEU A 308 15.94 -9.45 -11.62
C LEU A 308 15.39 -8.06 -11.94
N LEU A 309 14.66 -7.43 -11.01
CA LEU A 309 14.13 -6.09 -11.23
C LEU A 309 15.25 -5.06 -11.41
N LEU A 310 16.27 -5.06 -10.54
CA LEU A 310 17.40 -4.15 -10.68
C LEU A 310 18.16 -4.39 -11.99
N LEU A 311 18.28 -5.64 -12.45
CA LEU A 311 18.90 -5.97 -13.73
C LEU A 311 18.09 -5.41 -14.92
N ILE A 312 16.76 -5.50 -14.88
CA ILE A 312 15.88 -4.88 -15.87
C ILE A 312 16.04 -3.35 -15.85
N LEU A 313 16.05 -2.75 -14.66
CA LEU A 313 16.18 -1.30 -14.49
C LEU A 313 17.57 -0.77 -14.86
N LYS A 314 18.61 -1.62 -14.82
CA LYS A 314 19.97 -1.28 -15.27
C LYS A 314 20.02 -0.82 -16.73
N ALA A 315 19.08 -1.27 -17.56
CA ALA A 315 18.95 -0.79 -18.94
C ALA A 315 18.62 0.71 -19.03
N TYR A 316 18.02 1.28 -17.97
CA TYR A 316 17.54 2.65 -17.93
C TYR A 316 18.33 3.54 -16.95
N TYR A 317 18.97 2.95 -15.93
CA TYR A 317 19.67 3.68 -14.87
C TYR A 317 21.05 3.05 -14.58
N LEU A 318 22.03 3.90 -14.28
CA LEU A 318 23.38 3.46 -13.94
C LEU A 318 23.41 2.94 -12.49
N PHE A 319 23.79 1.67 -12.34
CA PHE A 319 24.01 1.04 -11.03
C PHE A 319 25.40 0.43 -10.96
N ASN A 320 26.01 0.53 -9.77
CA ASN A 320 27.19 -0.25 -9.46
C ASN A 320 26.84 -1.75 -9.48
N LEU A 321 27.73 -2.58 -10.04
CA LEU A 321 27.60 -4.03 -10.04
C LEU A 321 27.46 -4.61 -8.62
N TRP A 322 28.10 -3.96 -7.65
CA TRP A 322 27.96 -4.31 -6.23
C TRP A 322 26.55 -4.02 -5.70
N GLY A 323 25.90 -2.94 -6.15
CA GLY A 323 24.51 -2.62 -5.76
C GLY A 323 23.52 -3.66 -6.25
N LEU A 324 23.71 -4.17 -7.47
CA LEU A 324 22.88 -5.24 -8.06
C LEU A 324 22.89 -6.54 -7.23
N LEU A 325 24.00 -6.83 -6.52
CA LEU A 325 24.13 -8.03 -5.69
C LEU A 325 23.74 -7.78 -4.23
N PHE A 326 24.26 -6.70 -3.64
CA PHE A 326 24.10 -6.46 -2.20
C PHE A 326 22.74 -5.90 -1.81
N ILE A 327 22.12 -5.04 -2.62
CA ILE A 327 20.80 -4.48 -2.29
C ILE A 327 19.75 -5.60 -2.17
N PRO A 328 19.60 -6.52 -3.16
CA PRO A 328 18.67 -7.63 -3.01
C PRO A 328 19.06 -8.62 -1.92
N LEU A 329 20.36 -8.84 -1.67
CA LEU A 329 20.81 -9.74 -0.61
C LEU A 329 20.42 -9.23 0.78
N ILE A 330 20.71 -7.96 1.06
CA ILE A 330 20.35 -7.32 2.32
C ILE A 330 18.83 -7.30 2.48
N GLY A 331 18.10 -7.00 1.41
CA GLY A 331 16.65 -7.00 1.47
C GLY A 331 16.04 -8.39 1.73
N ALA A 332 16.59 -9.44 1.12
CA ALA A 332 16.18 -10.81 1.39
C ALA A 332 16.47 -11.21 2.85
N LEU A 333 17.62 -10.81 3.40
CA LEU A 333 17.95 -11.04 4.81
C LEU A 333 16.94 -10.35 5.74
N ILE A 334 16.57 -9.11 5.45
CA ILE A 334 15.55 -8.37 6.21
C ILE A 334 14.20 -9.09 6.16
N ILE A 335 13.73 -9.50 4.97
CA ILE A 335 12.48 -10.26 4.83
C ILE A 335 12.54 -11.55 5.63
N GLY A 336 13.63 -12.32 5.52
CA GLY A 336 13.81 -13.56 6.27
C GLY A 336 13.79 -13.34 7.79
N LEU A 337 14.39 -12.25 8.27
CA LEU A 337 14.35 -11.86 9.69
C LEU A 337 12.95 -11.45 10.13
N LEU A 338 12.24 -10.63 9.35
CA LEU A 338 10.86 -10.23 9.66
C LEU A 338 9.91 -11.44 9.66
N ASP A 339 10.05 -12.34 8.69
CA ASP A 339 9.27 -13.58 8.62
C ASP A 339 9.57 -14.48 9.85
N TYR A 340 10.83 -14.53 10.28
CA TYR A 340 11.24 -15.23 11.48
C TYR A 340 10.73 -14.60 12.79
N PHE A 341 10.58 -13.28 12.89
CA PHE A 341 10.03 -12.67 14.11
C PHE A 341 8.51 -12.81 14.25
N ASP A 342 7.79 -13.00 13.15
CA ASP A 342 6.32 -13.19 13.11
C ASP A 342 5.58 -12.15 13.97
N LEU A 343 5.72 -10.87 13.61
CA LEU A 343 5.14 -9.74 14.36
C LEU A 343 3.60 -9.80 14.40
N GLU A 344 2.95 -9.15 15.38
CA GLU A 344 1.47 -9.05 15.44
C GLU A 344 0.89 -8.08 14.39
N ILE A 345 1.73 -7.18 13.86
CA ILE A 345 1.43 -6.23 12.79
C ILE A 345 1.43 -6.98 11.45
N ASP A 346 0.55 -6.59 10.52
CA ASP A 346 0.48 -7.20 9.20
C ASP A 346 1.80 -7.13 8.42
N ASP A 347 2.25 -8.27 7.89
CA ASP A 347 3.44 -8.38 7.05
C ASP A 347 3.33 -7.49 5.79
N ASN A 348 2.10 -7.28 5.31
CA ASN A 348 1.82 -6.40 4.19
C ASN A 348 2.11 -4.91 4.48
N LEU A 349 2.21 -4.52 5.75
CA LEU A 349 2.64 -3.19 6.16
C LEU A 349 4.12 -3.18 6.53
N THR A 350 4.57 -4.15 7.33
CA THR A 350 5.93 -4.17 7.87
C THR A 350 6.96 -4.43 6.79
N TYR A 351 6.72 -5.36 5.86
CA TYR A 351 7.69 -5.69 4.83
C TYR A 351 7.95 -4.48 3.92
N PRO A 352 6.94 -3.87 3.26
CA PRO A 352 7.22 -2.74 2.38
C PRO A 352 7.85 -1.57 3.13
N PHE A 353 7.36 -1.24 4.34
CA PHE A 353 7.84 -0.07 5.06
C PHE A 353 9.29 -0.24 5.58
N ILE A 354 9.55 -1.28 6.38
CA ILE A 354 10.86 -1.52 7.00
C ILE A 354 11.91 -1.79 5.92
N LEU A 355 11.59 -2.64 4.94
CA LEU A 355 12.51 -2.98 3.86
C LEU A 355 12.89 -1.74 3.04
N SER A 356 11.90 -0.95 2.59
CA SER A 356 12.19 0.26 1.81
C SER A 356 13.00 1.27 2.60
N THR A 357 12.70 1.43 3.90
CA THR A 357 13.41 2.36 4.77
C THR A 357 14.89 2.01 4.84
N ILE A 358 15.20 0.73 5.14
CA ILE A 358 16.58 0.27 5.27
C ILE A 358 17.30 0.31 3.91
N LEU A 359 16.66 -0.22 2.86
CA LEU A 359 17.25 -0.24 1.52
C LEU A 359 17.47 1.17 0.97
N PHE A 360 16.63 2.15 1.30
CA PHE A 360 16.80 3.53 0.88
C PHE A 360 18.10 4.12 1.43
N PHE A 361 18.36 3.96 2.73
CA PHE A 361 19.62 4.46 3.31
C PHE A 361 20.85 3.69 2.82
N ILE A 362 20.73 2.37 2.63
CA ILE A 362 21.82 1.54 2.10
C ILE A 362 22.13 1.89 0.65
N SER A 363 21.11 2.31 -0.12
CA SER A 363 21.28 2.62 -1.53
C SER A 363 22.30 3.73 -1.79
N PHE A 364 22.43 4.72 -0.88
CA PHE A 364 23.44 5.78 -0.99
C PHE A 364 24.90 5.28 -0.98
N LEU A 365 25.15 4.03 -0.58
CA LEU A 365 26.48 3.42 -0.63
C LEU A 365 26.78 2.77 -1.99
N PHE A 366 25.77 2.52 -2.82
CA PHE A 366 25.86 1.66 -3.99
C PHE A 366 25.26 2.26 -5.28
N ILE A 367 24.43 3.29 -5.16
CA ILE A 367 23.79 4.06 -6.23
C ILE A 367 24.20 5.51 -6.03
#